data_AF-A0A436AX94-F1
#
_entry.id   AF-A0A436AX94-F1
#
_cell.length_a   1.000
_cell.length_b   1.000
_cell.length_c   1.000
_cell.angle_alpha   90.00
_cell.angle_beta   90.00
_cell.angle_gamma   90.00
#
_symmetry.space_group_name_H-M   'P 1'
#
loop_
_entity.id
_entity.type
_entity.pdbx_description
1 polymer ?
#
loop_
_entity_poly.entity_id
_entity_poly.type
_entity_poly.pdbx_seq_one_letter_code
_entity_poly.pdbx_strand_id
1 'polypeptide(L)' 'MSHAQPIVFIVDDDVSVRESLEALINLTGLRVETFASAEEFLMRPRVSVPNCLLLDVSLPDLNGLD' A
#
# COMPACT_ATOMS: atom_id res chain seq x y z
N MET A 1 6.42 -4.33 -25.53
CA MET A 1 6.95 -4.74 -24.22
C MET A 1 5.84 -4.54 -23.22
N SER A 2 5.35 -5.60 -22.57
CA SER A 2 4.36 -5.47 -21.51
C SER A 2 5.06 -4.86 -20.30
N HIS A 3 5.01 -3.53 -20.17
CA HIS A 3 5.42 -2.88 -18.93
C HIS A 3 4.56 -3.46 -17.81
N ALA A 4 5.21 -4.01 -16.78
CA ALA A 4 4.49 -4.54 -15.64
C ALA A 4 3.67 -3.42 -15.00
N GLN A 5 2.39 -3.69 -14.70
CA GLN A 5 1.48 -2.67 -14.18
C GLN A 5 2.01 -2.13 -12.84
N PRO A 6 2.16 -0.80 -12.69
CA PRO A 6 2.59 -0.21 -11.43
C PRO A 6 1.58 -0.46 -10.31
N ILE A 7 2.07 -0.59 -9.07
CA ILE A 7 1.24 -0.84 -7.89
C ILE A 7 1.52 0.20 -6.81
N VAL A 8 0.46 0.73 -6.20
CA VAL A 8 0.55 1.54 -4.97
C VAL A 8 0.12 0.67 -3.79
N PHE A 9 0.99 0.59 -2.80
CA PHE A 9 0.72 -0.08 -1.53
C PHE A 9 0.30 0.98 -0.51
N ILE A 10 -0.75 0.71 0.26
CA ILE A 10 -1.20 1.56 1.37
C ILE A 10 -1.13 0.73 2.65
N VAL A 11 -0.43 1.23 3.66
CA VAL A 11 -0.34 0.62 4.98
C VAL A 11 -0.76 1.66 6.00
N ASP A 12 -1.92 1.45 6.61
CA ASP A 12 -2.57 2.37 7.54
C ASP A 12 -3.52 1.53 8.40
N ASP A 13 -3.62 1.74 9.71
CA ASP A 13 -4.50 0.96 10.58
C ASP A 13 -5.97 1.43 10.49
N ASP A 14 -6.22 2.67 10.05
CA ASP A 14 -7.55 3.23 9.85
C ASP A 14 -8.16 2.77 8.51
N VAL A 15 -9.23 1.96 8.61
CA VAL A 15 -9.97 1.46 7.46
C VAL A 15 -10.56 2.57 6.59
N SER A 16 -11.01 3.68 7.18
CA SER A 16 -11.61 4.79 6.45
C SER A 16 -10.57 5.49 5.57
N VAL A 17 -9.33 5.61 6.07
CA VAL A 17 -8.21 6.17 5.31
C VAL A 17 -7.85 5.24 4.14
N ARG A 18 -7.72 3.93 4.40
CA ARG A 18 -7.44 2.93 3.34
C ARG A 18 -8.48 2.97 2.22
N GLU A 19 -9.76 2.93 2.56
CA GLU A 19 -10.85 2.96 1.57
C GLU A 19 -10.87 4.26 0.76
N SER A 20 -10.64 5.40 1.42
CA SER A 20 -10.62 6.72 0.77
C SER A 20 -9.45 6.86 -0.22
N LEU A 21 -8.26 6.42 0.18
CA LEU A 21 -7.07 6.45 -0.66
C LEU A 21 -7.15 5.45 -1.81
N GLU A 22 -7.65 4.24 -1.56
CA GLU A 22 -7.89 3.24 -2.59
C GLU A 22 -8.87 3.77 -3.66
N ALA A 23 -9.99 4.34 -3.24
CA ALA A 23 -10.96 4.94 -4.15
C ALA A 23 -10.32 6.05 -5.00
N LEU A 24 -9.54 6.95 -4.39
CA LEU A 24 -8.87 8.04 -5.09
C LEU A 24 -7.86 7.53 -6.12
N ILE A 25 -7.02 6.57 -5.75
CA ILE A 25 -5.97 6.06 -6.64
C ILE A 25 -6.57 5.22 -7.76
N ASN A 26 -7.64 4.46 -7.50
CA ASN A 26 -8.34 3.69 -8.53
C ASN A 26 -8.85 4.58 -9.68
N LEU A 27 -9.19 5.85 -9.43
CA LEU A 27 -9.57 6.81 -10.48
C LEU A 27 -8.44 7.11 -11.47
N THR A 28 -7.19 6.86 -11.09
CA THR A 28 -6.01 7.06 -11.96
C THR A 28 -5.68 5.84 -12.83
N GLY A 29 -6.38 4.71 -12.63
CA GLY A 29 -6.12 3.45 -13.32
C GLY A 29 -4.88 2.70 -12.81
N LEU A 30 -4.28 3.13 -11.69
CA LEU A 30 -3.22 2.40 -11.00
C LEU A 30 -3.81 1.25 -10.18
N ARG A 31 -3.05 0.16 -10.04
CA ARG A 31 -3.40 -0.93 -9.13
C ARG A 31 -3.07 -0.52 -7.70
N VAL A 32 -3.97 -0.82 -6.77
CA VAL A 32 -3.81 -0.60 -5.34
C VAL A 32 -3.89 -1.91 -4.58
N GLU A 33 -3.07 -2.06 -3.54
CA GLU A 33 -3.23 -3.07 -2.50
C GLU A 33 -3.12 -2.38 -1.13
N THR A 34 -4.02 -2.71 -0.20
CA THR A 34 -4.09 -2.08 1.13
C THR A 34 -3.82 -3.11 2.24
N PHE A 35 -3.21 -2.66 3.33
CA PHE A 35 -2.84 -3.48 4.48
C PHE A 35 -3.12 -2.72 5.77
N ALA A 36 -3.58 -3.42 6.81
CA ALA A 36 -3.89 -2.82 8.11
C ALA A 36 -2.66 -2.71 9.02
N SER A 37 -1.58 -3.40 8.70
CA SER A 37 -0.33 -3.37 9.47
C SER A 37 0.90 -3.59 8.60
N ALA A 38 2.07 -3.18 9.13
CA ALA A 38 3.35 -3.45 8.48
C ALA A 38 3.63 -4.95 8.35
N GLU A 39 3.21 -5.76 9.31
CA GLU A 39 3.36 -7.22 9.27
C GLU A 39 2.60 -7.84 8.09
N GLU A 40 1.34 -7.45 7.88
CA GLU A 40 0.54 -7.90 6.74
C GLU A 40 1.22 -7.56 5.40
N PHE A 41 1.77 -6.34 5.30
CA PHE A 41 2.53 -5.91 4.14
C PHE A 41 3.81 -6.74 3.94
N LEU A 42 4.55 -7.01 5.01
CA LEU A 42 5.82 -7.77 4.93
C LEU A 42 5.62 -9.24 4.57
N MET A 43 4.45 -9.83 4.88
CA MET A 43 4.10 -11.19 4.47
C MET A 43 3.79 -11.30 2.96
N ARG A 44 3.46 -10.18 2.30
CA ARG A 44 3.17 -10.17 0.86
C ARG A 44 4.44 -10.48 0.05
N PRO A 45 4.41 -11.45 -0.89
CA PRO A 45 5.58 -11.72 -1.72
C PRO A 45 6.04 -10.49 -2.52
N ARG A 46 7.34 -10.17 -2.48
CA ARG A 46 7.89 -9.02 -3.22
C ARG A 46 7.64 -9.17 -4.72
N VAL A 47 7.29 -8.07 -5.36
CA VAL A 47 7.09 -7.99 -6.81
C VAL A 47 8.11 -7.05 -7.43
N SER A 48 8.67 -7.43 -8.58
CA SER A 48 9.62 -6.60 -9.32
C SER A 48 8.90 -5.79 -10.39
N VAL A 49 8.06 -4.86 -9.93
CA VAL A 49 7.32 -3.90 -10.76
C VAL A 49 7.51 -2.50 -10.18
N PRO A 50 7.34 -1.41 -10.97
CA PRO A 50 7.32 -0.07 -10.40
C PRO A 50 6.27 0.00 -9.29
N ASN A 51 6.68 0.40 -8.10
CA ASN A 51 5.76 0.49 -6.97
C ASN A 51 6.06 1.68 -6.07
N CYS A 52 5.03 2.10 -5.33
CA CYS A 52 5.07 3.17 -4.34
C CYS A 52 4.42 2.65 -3.06
N LEU A 53 4.95 3.03 -1.91
CA LEU A 53 4.40 2.72 -0.59
C LEU A 53 3.93 4.01 0.08
N LEU A 54 2.64 4.07 0.41
CA LEU A 54 2.05 5.06 1.30
C LEU A 54 1.95 4.41 2.67
N LEU A 55 2.72 4.92 3.63
CA LEU A 55 2.86 4.34 4.96
C LEU A 55 2.41 5.37 5.99
N ASP A 56 1.47 4.97 6.84
CA ASP A 56 1.17 5.74 8.04
C ASP A 56 2.35 5.66 9.03
N VAL A 57 2.72 6.82 9.53
CA VAL A 57 3.82 7.01 10.49
C VAL A 57 3.38 6.70 11.92
N SER A 58 2.07 6.65 12.18
CA SER A 58 1.49 6.45 13.51
C SER A 58 1.09 5.00 13.78
N LEU A 59 1.48 4.07 12.89
CA LEU A 59 1.15 2.65 13.02
C LEU A 59 1.57 2.09 14.40
N PRO A 60 0.66 1.40 15.10
CA PRO A 60 0.93 0.88 16.44
C PRO A 60 1.87 -0.32 16.47
N ASP A 61 1.93 -1.12 15.39
CA ASP A 61 2.65 -2.38 15.31
C ASP A 61 3.80 -2.30 14.29
N LEU A 62 5.03 -2.36 14.80
CA LEU A 62 6.29 -1.89 14.16
C LEU A 62 6.20 -0.42 13.78
N ASN A 63 6.92 0.44 14.52
CA ASN A 63 7.18 1.82 14.09
C ASN A 63 7.59 1.76 12.62
N GLY A 64 6.82 2.36 11.70
CA GLY A 64 7.03 2.26 10.25
C GLY A 64 8.36 2.82 9.73
N LEU A 65 9.29 3.13 10.63
CA LEU A 65 10.59 3.76 10.41
C LEU A 65 11.77 3.00 11.08
N ASP A 66 11.52 1.95 11.88
CA ASP A 66 12.56 1.14 12.55
C ASP A 66 12.86 -0.18 11.83
#